data_AF-A0A927SZ92-F1
#
_entry.id   AF-A0A927SZ92-F1
#
_cell.length_a   1.000
_cell.length_b   1.000
_cell.length_c   1.000
_cell.angle_alpha   90.00
_cell.angle_beta   90.00
_cell.angle_gamma   90.00
#
_symmetry.space_group_name_H-M   'P 1'
#
loop_
_entity.id
_entity.type
_entity.pdbx_description
1 polymer ?
#
loop_
_entity_poly.entity_id
_entity_poly.type
_entity_poly.pdbx_seq_one_letter_code
_entity_poly.pdbx_strand_id
1 'polypeptide(L)'
;MKQKMLTVSVCQMMEILKSRKIPTNDIQIVIKRMQFYNALNSGEGESNSLPFDDMKLSVGVKNILERAGIYTEEQLKNFVKTKGIKRLKDLRNLGPIRFNELENAFPWLKDF
;
A
#
# COMPACT_ATOMS: atom_id res chain seq x y z
N MET A 1 -25.34 -17.05 18.70
CA MET A 1 -24.82 -17.61 17.43
C MET A 1 -23.30 -17.67 17.54
N LYS A 2 -22.69 -18.86 17.54
CA LYS A 2 -21.22 -19.01 17.61
C LYS A 2 -20.63 -18.65 16.24
N GLN A 3 -19.90 -17.54 16.12
CA GLN A 3 -19.10 -17.25 14.93
C GLN A 3 -18.09 -18.39 14.76
N LYS A 4 -18.21 -19.14 13.65
CA LYS A 4 -17.17 -20.09 13.25
C LYS A 4 -15.96 -19.28 12.80
N MET A 5 -14.93 -19.21 13.64
CA MET A 5 -13.62 -18.69 13.25
C MET A 5 -13.06 -19.58 12.14
N LEU A 6 -12.99 -19.05 10.92
CA LEU A 6 -12.29 -19.69 9.80
C LEU A 6 -10.81 -19.35 9.92
N THR A 7 -10.05 -20.24 10.57
CA THR A 7 -8.58 -20.19 10.55
C THR A 7 -8.08 -20.82 9.25
N VAL A 8 -8.02 -20.02 8.18
CA VAL A 8 -7.35 -20.45 6.94
C VAL A 8 -5.85 -20.18 7.11
N SER A 9 -5.04 -21.24 7.06
CA SER A 9 -3.58 -21.11 7.04
C SER A 9 -3.13 -20.30 5.81
N VAL A 10 -2.11 -19.45 5.97
CA VAL A 10 -1.53 -18.65 4.87
C VAL A 10 -1.15 -19.54 3.67
N CYS A 11 -0.73 -20.79 3.92
CA CYS A 11 -0.44 -21.77 2.87
C CYS A 11 -1.71 -22.17 2.08
N GLN A 12 -2.83 -22.43 2.76
CA GLN A 12 -4.10 -22.77 2.11
C GLN A 12 -4.69 -21.58 1.35
N MET A 13 -4.54 -20.37 1.89
CA MET A 13 -4.94 -19.15 1.20
C MET A 13 -4.12 -18.97 -0.09
N MET A 14 -2.81 -19.21 -0.04
CA MET A 14 -1.94 -19.18 -1.21
C MET A 14 -2.36 -20.17 -2.32
N GLU A 15 -2.77 -21.38 -1.97
CA GLU A 15 -3.25 -22.36 -2.95
C GLU A 15 -4.58 -21.96 -3.60
N ILE A 16 -5.52 -21.42 -2.80
CA ILE A 16 -6.80 -20.90 -3.30
C ILE A 16 -6.59 -19.70 -4.23
N LEU A 17 -5.67 -18.81 -3.88
CA LEU A 17 -5.42 -17.62 -4.69
C LEU A 17 -4.69 -17.95 -6.00
N LYS A 18 -3.79 -18.95 -5.99
CA LYS A 18 -3.17 -19.52 -7.20
C LYS A 18 -4.21 -20.15 -8.13
N SER A 19 -5.16 -20.92 -7.59
CA SER A 19 -6.19 -21.60 -8.40
C SER A 19 -7.19 -20.63 -9.03
N ARG A 20 -7.42 -19.47 -8.39
CA ARG A 20 -8.31 -18.41 -8.91
C ARG A 20 -7.68 -17.50 -9.97
N LYS A 21 -6.45 -17.76 -10.41
CA LYS A 21 -5.69 -16.90 -11.35
C LYS A 21 -5.62 -15.44 -10.90
N ILE A 22 -5.65 -15.20 -9.59
CA ILE A 22 -5.49 -13.84 -9.07
C ILE A 22 -4.02 -13.46 -9.31
N PRO A 23 -3.73 -12.29 -9.92
CA PRO A 23 -2.37 -11.86 -10.14
C PRO A 23 -1.58 -11.90 -8.84
N THR A 24 -0.40 -12.52 -8.85
CA THR A 24 0.43 -12.69 -7.64
C THR A 24 0.73 -11.36 -6.94
N ASN A 25 0.77 -10.25 -7.69
CA ASN A 25 0.88 -8.90 -7.13
C ASN A 25 -0.31 -8.50 -6.25
N ASP A 26 -1.54 -8.82 -6.65
CA ASP A 26 -2.73 -8.48 -5.86
C ASP A 26 -2.77 -9.31 -4.56
N ILE A 27 -2.28 -10.55 -4.60
CA ILE A 27 -2.11 -11.41 -3.42
C ILE A 27 -1.06 -10.84 -2.45
N GLN A 28 0.09 -10.42 -2.99
CA GLN A 28 1.16 -9.81 -2.20
C GLN A 28 0.70 -8.52 -1.51
N ILE A 29 -0.13 -7.72 -2.19
CA ILE A 29 -0.74 -6.51 -1.61
C ILE A 29 -1.65 -6.87 -0.43
N VAL A 30 -2.51 -7.88 -0.57
CA VAL A 30 -3.39 -8.35 0.52
C VAL A 30 -2.60 -8.86 1.72
N ILE A 31 -1.53 -9.62 1.48
CA ILE A 31 -0.66 -10.12 2.56
C ILE A 31 0.04 -8.98 3.28
N LYS A 32 0.61 -8.02 2.53
CA LYS A 32 1.25 -6.84 3.13
C LYS A 32 0.26 -6.02 3.96
N ARG A 33 -0.97 -5.83 3.46
CA ARG A 33 -2.06 -5.20 4.23
C ARG A 33 -2.37 -5.97 5.52
N MET A 34 -2.52 -7.29 5.45
CA MET A 34 -2.74 -8.14 6.64
C MET A 34 -1.59 -8.06 7.65
N GLN A 35 -0.34 -8.13 7.18
CA GLN A 35 0.84 -8.00 8.04
C GLN A 35 0.89 -6.63 8.72
N PHE A 36 0.57 -5.56 7.99
CA PHE A 36 0.49 -4.21 8.55
C PHE A 36 -0.58 -4.11 9.65
N TYR A 37 -1.81 -4.55 9.40
CA TYR A 37 -2.87 -4.52 10.41
C TYR A 37 -2.57 -5.43 11.62
N ASN A 38 -1.90 -6.56 11.41
CA ASN A 38 -1.46 -7.42 12.51
C ASN A 38 -0.38 -6.74 13.36
N ALA A 39 0.58 -6.05 12.74
CA ALA A 39 1.61 -5.29 13.45
C ALA A 39 1.02 -4.10 14.25
N LEU A 40 0.00 -3.43 13.72
CA LEU A 40 -0.75 -2.40 14.46
C LEU A 40 -1.44 -2.98 15.70
N ASN A 41 -2.09 -4.13 15.57
CA ASN A 41 -2.84 -4.77 16.65
C ASN A 41 -1.95 -5.47 17.70
N SER A 42 -0.71 -5.83 17.35
CA SER A 42 0.24 -6.44 18.30
C SER A 42 0.98 -5.42 19.18
N GLY A 43 0.80 -4.12 18.95
CA GLY A 43 1.53 -3.07 19.67
C GLY A 43 3.03 -3.00 19.33
N GLU A 44 3.50 -3.82 18.39
CA GLU A 44 4.88 -3.82 17.89
C GLU A 44 5.06 -2.92 16.65
N GLY A 45 3.96 -2.38 16.11
CA GLY A 45 3.99 -1.39 15.05
C GLY A 45 4.24 0.00 15.61
N GLU A 46 5.47 0.52 15.46
CA GLU A 46 5.70 1.97 15.45
C GLU A 46 4.94 2.59 14.26
N SER A 47 3.64 2.80 14.42
CA SER A 47 2.81 3.49 13.44
C SER A 47 2.73 4.96 13.81
N ASN A 48 3.78 5.70 13.51
CA ASN A 48 3.71 7.16 13.49
C ASN A 48 3.04 7.69 12.19
N SER A 49 2.55 6.82 11.30
CA SER A 49 1.84 7.24 10.09
C SER A 49 0.67 6.33 9.72
N LEU A 50 -0.52 6.93 9.58
CA LEU A 50 -1.73 6.24 9.12
C LEU A 50 -1.56 5.74 7.68
N PRO A 51 -2.12 4.57 7.32
CA PRO A 51 -2.14 4.13 5.93
C PRO A 51 -2.90 5.14 5.05
N PHE A 52 -2.56 5.19 3.76
CA PHE A 52 -3.23 6.10 2.81
C PHE A 52 -4.75 5.88 2.69
N ASP A 53 -5.28 4.79 3.25
CA ASP A 53 -6.72 4.55 3.35
C ASP A 53 -7.45 5.69 4.07
N ASP A 54 -6.84 6.35 5.05
CA ASP A 54 -7.43 7.49 5.77
C ASP A 54 -7.16 8.85 5.12
N MET A 55 -6.30 8.91 4.09
CA MET A 55 -6.02 10.13 3.34
C MET A 55 -7.04 10.37 2.22
N LYS A 56 -7.31 11.65 1.92
CA LYS A 56 -8.15 12.11 0.79
C LYS A 56 -7.43 11.95 -0.56
N LEU A 57 -6.88 10.77 -0.82
CA LEU A 57 -6.36 10.38 -2.13
C LEU A 57 -7.43 9.60 -2.89
N SER A 58 -7.42 9.72 -4.21
CA SER A 58 -8.25 8.95 -5.11
C SER A 58 -7.85 7.47 -5.02
N VAL A 59 -8.83 6.59 -5.20
CA VAL A 59 -8.61 5.13 -5.25
C VAL A 59 -7.54 4.77 -6.28
N GLY A 60 -7.47 5.51 -7.39
CA GLY A 60 -6.43 5.34 -8.40
C GLY A 60 -5.03 5.59 -7.86
N VAL A 61 -4.81 6.69 -7.14
CA VAL A 61 -3.52 7.00 -6.51
C VAL A 61 -3.16 5.97 -5.44
N LYS A 62 -4.11 5.61 -4.56
CA LYS A 62 -3.89 4.59 -3.53
C LYS A 62 -3.42 3.28 -4.16
N ASN A 63 -4.12 2.79 -5.19
CA ASN A 63 -3.75 1.56 -5.90
C ASN A 63 -2.36 1.63 -6.55
N ILE A 64 -1.95 2.80 -7.06
CA ILE A 64 -0.62 2.97 -7.67
C ILE A 64 0.47 2.89 -6.62
N LEU A 65 0.29 3.60 -5.50
CA LEU A 65 1.21 3.56 -4.36
C LEU A 65 1.31 2.16 -3.76
N GLU A 66 0.19 1.47 -3.59
CA GLU A 66 0.16 0.09 -3.11
C GLU A 66 0.89 -0.88 -4.03
N ARG A 67 0.73 -0.73 -5.35
CA ARG A 67 1.48 -1.52 -6.34
C ARG A 67 2.97 -1.21 -6.32
N ALA A 68 3.35 0.01 -5.92
CA ALA A 68 4.73 0.38 -5.65
C ALA A 68 5.20 -0.09 -4.26
N GLY A 69 4.32 -0.70 -3.45
CA GLY A 69 4.61 -1.16 -2.09
C GLY A 69 4.69 -0.03 -1.07
N ILE A 70 4.05 1.11 -1.34
CA ILE A 70 4.03 2.31 -0.52
C ILE A 70 2.63 2.44 0.09
N TYR A 71 2.53 2.29 1.41
CA TYR A 71 1.28 2.29 2.16
C TYR A 71 1.14 3.48 3.10
N THR A 72 2.27 4.09 3.49
CA THR A 72 2.31 5.23 4.41
C THR A 72 3.13 6.39 3.84
N GLU A 73 2.92 7.59 4.38
CA GLU A 73 3.68 8.78 4.00
C GLU A 73 5.19 8.60 4.27
N GLU A 74 5.56 7.93 5.36
CA GLU A 74 6.97 7.67 5.68
C GLU A 74 7.63 6.79 4.63
N GLN A 75 6.94 5.76 4.15
CA GLN A 75 7.41 4.92 3.06
C GLN A 75 7.53 5.73 1.76
N LEU A 76 6.64 6.68 1.52
CA LEU A 76 6.72 7.59 0.36
C LEU A 76 7.94 8.50 0.46
N LYS A 77 8.20 9.09 1.64
CA LYS A 77 9.42 9.88 1.91
C LYS A 77 10.68 9.05 1.68
N ASN A 78 10.72 7.83 2.22
CA ASN A 78 11.86 6.94 2.03
C ASN A 78 12.03 6.53 0.57
N PHE A 79 10.94 6.27 -0.14
CA PHE A 79 10.97 5.97 -1.58
C PHE A 79 11.56 7.12 -2.38
N VAL A 80 11.13 8.37 -2.14
CA VAL A 80 11.67 9.55 -2.83
C VAL A 80 13.14 9.77 -2.49
N LYS A 81 13.54 9.62 -1.22
CA LYS A 81 14.95 9.73 -0.81
C LYS A 81 15.86 8.67 -1.44
N THR A 82 15.38 7.43 -1.53
CA THR A 82 16.22 6.29 -1.98
C THR A 82 16.17 6.05 -3.49
N LYS A 83 15.03 6.31 -4.14
CA LYS A 83 14.80 6.06 -5.58
C LYS A 83 14.70 7.34 -6.40
N GLY A 84 14.52 8.49 -5.76
CA GLY A 84 14.36 9.79 -6.41
C GLY A 84 12.92 10.09 -6.83
N ILE A 85 12.58 11.38 -6.87
CA ILE A 85 11.25 11.84 -7.28
C ILE A 85 10.91 11.49 -8.74
N LYS A 86 11.93 11.39 -9.60
CA LYS A 86 11.74 10.94 -10.99
C LYS A 86 11.15 9.54 -11.05
N ARG A 87 11.60 8.62 -10.18
CA ARG A 87 11.07 7.26 -10.13
C ARG A 87 9.63 7.20 -9.63
N LEU A 88 9.25 8.15 -8.77
CA LEU A 88 7.87 8.32 -8.34
C LEU A 88 6.98 8.80 -9.49
N LYS A 89 7.44 9.80 -10.26
CA LYS A 89 6.75 10.31 -11.46
C LYS A 89 6.59 9.23 -12.55
N ASP A 90 7.58 8.34 -12.66
CA ASP A 90 7.59 7.22 -13.62
C ASP A 90 6.73 6.02 -13.18
N LEU A 91 6.04 6.07 -12.03
CA LEU A 91 5.14 5.00 -11.63
C LEU A 91 4.05 4.79 -12.69
N ARG A 92 3.89 3.52 -13.10
CA ARG A 92 2.94 3.13 -14.14
C ARG A 92 1.53 3.62 -13.79
N ASN A 93 0.90 4.29 -14.74
CA ASN A 93 -0.44 4.86 -14.63
C ASN A 93 -0.59 6.02 -13.64
N LEU A 94 0.48 6.59 -13.08
CA LEU A 94 0.38 7.82 -12.30
C LEU A 94 0.03 8.99 -13.22
N GLY A 95 0.95 9.34 -14.12
CA GLY A 95 0.76 10.47 -15.02
C GLY A 95 0.63 11.80 -14.29
N PRO A 96 0.53 12.92 -15.02
CA PRO A 96 0.60 14.26 -14.44
C PRO A 96 -0.59 14.57 -13.52
N ILE A 97 -1.80 14.11 -13.85
CA ILE A 97 -3.02 14.42 -13.06
C ILE A 97 -2.93 13.79 -11.66
N ARG A 98 -2.58 12.50 -11.57
CA ARG A 98 -2.49 11.80 -10.29
C ARG A 98 -1.23 12.17 -9.51
N PHE A 99 -0.17 12.57 -10.22
CA PHE A 99 1.01 13.13 -9.57
C PHE A 99 0.70 14.49 -8.92
N ASN A 100 -0.04 15.37 -9.60
CA ASN A 100 -0.50 16.63 -9.02
C ASN A 100 -1.40 16.39 -7.79
N GLU A 101 -2.23 15.34 -7.81
CA GLU A 101 -2.98 14.92 -6.63
C GLU A 101 -2.07 14.54 -5.45
N LEU A 102 -0.99 13.80 -5.70
CA LEU A 102 0.03 13.51 -4.69
C LEU A 102 0.71 14.77 -4.16
N GLU A 103 1.08 15.72 -5.03
CA GLU A 103 1.70 16.98 -4.60
C GLU A 103 0.75 17.84 -3.76
N ASN A 104 -0.56 17.79 -4.02
CA ASN A 104 -1.54 18.48 -3.21
C ASN A 104 -1.74 17.82 -1.84
N ALA A 105 -1.70 16.48 -1.80
CA ALA A 105 -1.77 15.74 -0.54
C ALA A 105 -0.45 15.81 0.27
N PHE A 106 0.68 15.91 -0.41
CA PHE A 106 2.02 15.94 0.15
C PHE A 106 2.82 17.12 -0.44
N PRO A 107 2.62 18.36 0.07
CA PRO A 107 3.27 19.55 -0.47
C PRO A 107 4.81 19.47 -0.51
N TRP A 108 5.41 18.70 0.41
CA TRP A 108 6.86 18.47 0.46
C TRP A 108 7.42 17.75 -0.77
N LEU A 109 6.57 17.13 -1.61
CA LEU A 109 7.02 16.56 -2.89
C LEU A 109 7.53 17.64 -3.87
N LYS A 110 7.14 18.91 -3.69
CA LYS A 110 7.59 20.02 -4.54
C LYS A 110 9.03 20.46 -4.25
N ASP A 111 9.58 20.03 -3.11
CA ASP A 111 10.92 20.42 -2.66
C ASP A 111 12.03 19.49 -3.23
N PHE A 112 11.68 18.55 -4.12
CA PHE A 112 12.58 17.55 -4.73
C PHE A 112 12.59 17.67 -6.27
#